data_AF-A0A815E035-F1
#
_entry.id   AF-A0A815E035-F1
#
_cell.length_a   1.000
_cell.length_b   1.000
_cell.length_c   1.000
_cell.angle_alpha   90.00
_cell.angle_beta   90.00
_cell.angle_gamma   90.00
#
_symmetry.space_group_name_H-M   'P 1'
#
loop_
_entity.id
_entity.type
_entity.pdbx_description
1 polymer ?
#
loop_
_entity_poly.entity_id
_entity_poly.type
_entity_poly.pdbx_seq_one_letter_code
_entity_poly.pdbx_strand_id
1 'polypeptide(L)'
;MEAIQIPQYESETSDAEMVEENHEINEKINKKRRLKYWIKEATYDNPNEAETSIENQWSKHYTNYTEQGRKVYYRCKRMKRRGPQCNVSMYMLYHADSDKVTCYKTEGEHDHDDDDKTRGIHETVKRVIDELYDDDVMKPKQIIRALETRKIKTPTYTQLNNYISHLKTKMYVSNTISLGELEQWCKDNEHIPADENKAFVVSYEIIYDTEEYEDDEDVEEDEGNKFRIFISSLRLLNITSQSSHIHADATYKLVWQGFPILIFGTTDLNKSFHPFGLAICSNEKTNDFAFIFKDIQIGMQKINKDLLKPKALISDAADAIKNGFKKVFDNSYDHIMCWAHMKRNINNRVCQINDKHIAKEMIEDIEMLQLSNSTPVFQLASKLFMKKWKMNNKQNNQSILDFLNYFDNEWLQLNCGWYKGIQMYVPSTNNALESTNRTIKDDGTFRERHVLSRFLTIASNIINDWSIERDPSSTNAKIFATEPPISLELWTSSYQWAKSTKDIICISNNSSKIYYIPARDLQSIKEADLTKYENKK
;
A
#
# COMPACT_ATOMS: atom_id res chain seq x y z
N MET A 1 3.18 -36.48 -18.68
CA MET A 1 3.12 -35.28 -19.55
C MET A 1 1.98 -35.47 -20.51
N GLU A 2 0.91 -34.71 -20.34
CA GLU A 2 -0.05 -34.37 -21.41
C GLU A 2 -0.88 -33.19 -20.90
N ALA A 3 -0.68 -32.03 -21.51
CA ALA A 3 -1.29 -30.76 -21.13
C ALA A 3 -2.66 -30.64 -21.79
N ILE A 4 -3.70 -30.46 -20.98
CA ILE A 4 -5.05 -30.14 -21.43
C ILE A 4 -5.27 -28.65 -21.23
N GLN A 5 -5.43 -27.94 -22.35
CA GLN A 5 -5.65 -26.51 -22.43
C GLN A 5 -7.16 -26.22 -22.29
N ILE A 6 -7.54 -25.50 -21.24
CA ILE A 6 -8.94 -25.09 -20.99
C ILE A 6 -9.15 -23.66 -21.57
N PRO A 7 -10.29 -23.36 -22.22
CA PRO A 7 -10.45 -22.17 -23.07
C PRO A 7 -10.64 -20.87 -22.28
N GLN A 8 -10.16 -19.78 -22.88
CA GLN A 8 -10.31 -18.41 -22.39
C GLN A 8 -11.70 -17.87 -22.77
N TYR A 9 -12.39 -17.33 -21.76
CA TYR A 9 -13.72 -16.73 -21.83
C TYR A 9 -13.64 -15.34 -22.50
N GLU A 10 -14.28 -15.18 -23.67
CA GLU A 10 -14.46 -13.90 -24.36
C GLU A 10 -15.70 -13.17 -23.80
N SER A 11 -15.53 -11.91 -23.38
CA SER A 11 -16.64 -11.05 -22.97
C SER A 11 -17.24 -10.31 -24.15
N GLU A 12 -18.53 -10.50 -24.37
CA GLU A 12 -19.38 -9.73 -25.28
C GLU A 12 -19.49 -8.26 -24.84
N THR A 13 -19.29 -7.34 -25.80
CA THR A 13 -20.08 -6.10 -25.86
C THR A 13 -20.40 -5.81 -27.32
N SER A 14 -21.67 -5.97 -27.64
CA SER A 14 -22.35 -5.52 -28.85
C SER A 14 -22.34 -3.99 -28.94
N ASP A 15 -22.09 -3.45 -30.12
CA ASP A 15 -22.92 -2.37 -30.66
C ASP A 15 -22.88 -2.49 -32.19
N ALA A 16 -24.03 -2.84 -32.74
CA ALA A 16 -24.29 -3.01 -34.15
C ALA A 16 -24.71 -1.65 -34.74
N GLU A 17 -23.98 -1.17 -35.74
CA GLU A 17 -24.52 -0.23 -36.72
C GLU A 17 -24.68 -0.95 -38.06
N MET A 18 -25.89 -0.81 -38.58
CA MET A 18 -26.45 -1.50 -39.74
C MET A 18 -25.74 -1.09 -41.03
N VAL A 19 -25.22 -2.08 -41.77
CA VAL A 19 -24.75 -1.90 -43.14
C VAL A 19 -25.88 -2.34 -44.07
N GLU A 20 -26.42 -1.39 -44.84
CA GLU A 20 -27.29 -1.66 -45.99
C GLU A 20 -26.52 -2.50 -47.03
N GLU A 21 -27.05 -3.68 -47.35
CA GLU A 21 -26.61 -4.48 -48.48
C GLU A 21 -27.03 -3.78 -49.78
N ASN A 22 -26.04 -3.36 -50.58
CA ASN A 22 -26.24 -3.20 -52.02
C ASN A 22 -25.25 -4.10 -52.76
N HIS A 23 -25.85 -5.11 -53.38
CA HIS A 23 -25.23 -6.19 -54.11
C HIS A 23 -24.94 -5.70 -55.54
N GLU A 24 -23.78 -5.07 -55.78
CA GLU A 24 -23.34 -4.75 -57.13
C GLU A 24 -22.09 -5.53 -57.54
N ILE A 25 -22.37 -6.46 -58.45
CA ILE A 25 -21.57 -7.19 -59.43
C ILE A 25 -20.11 -6.73 -59.56
N ASN A 26 -19.21 -7.70 -59.34
CA ASN A 26 -17.81 -7.69 -59.76
C ASN A 26 -17.68 -7.40 -61.28
N GLU A 27 -17.41 -6.16 -61.65
CA GLU A 27 -16.59 -5.87 -62.82
C GLU A 27 -15.22 -5.40 -62.36
N LYS A 28 -14.22 -6.29 -62.47
CA LYS A 28 -12.82 -5.92 -62.39
C LYS A 28 -12.50 -5.00 -63.57
N ILE A 29 -12.75 -3.71 -63.40
CA ILE A 29 -12.14 -2.68 -64.23
C ILE A 29 -10.64 -2.77 -63.97
N ASN A 30 -9.91 -3.39 -64.89
CA ASN A 30 -8.47 -3.29 -64.99
C ASN A 30 -8.12 -1.80 -65.08
N LYS A 31 -7.82 -1.17 -63.94
CA LYS A 31 -7.24 0.17 -63.90
C LYS A 31 -5.94 0.10 -64.70
N LYS A 32 -5.96 0.61 -65.93
CA LYS A 32 -4.78 0.83 -66.78
C LYS A 32 -3.67 1.36 -65.88
N ARG A 33 -2.56 0.61 -65.75
CA ARG A 33 -1.34 1.12 -65.11
C ARG A 33 -1.01 2.45 -65.79
N ARG A 34 -1.16 3.56 -65.08
CA ARG A 34 -0.71 4.87 -65.57
C ARG A 34 0.77 4.73 -65.91
N LEU A 35 1.11 4.93 -67.18
CA LEU A 35 2.51 5.00 -67.63
C LEU A 35 3.15 6.16 -66.87
N LYS A 36 4.09 5.85 -65.97
CA LYS A 36 4.91 6.86 -65.29
C LYS A 36 6.01 7.29 -66.24
N TYR A 37 6.02 8.57 -66.62
CA TYR A 37 7.12 9.18 -67.35
C TYR A 37 8.24 9.51 -66.36
N TRP A 38 9.41 8.93 -66.59
CA TRP A 38 10.58 9.05 -65.72
C TRP A 38 11.61 9.96 -66.37
N ILE A 39 11.94 11.05 -65.70
CA ILE A 39 12.93 12.02 -66.16
C ILE A 39 14.23 11.76 -65.40
N LYS A 40 15.35 11.70 -66.14
CA LYS A 40 16.68 11.60 -65.55
C LYS A 40 17.01 12.92 -64.84
N GLU A 41 17.21 12.87 -63.53
CA GLU A 41 17.49 14.06 -62.71
C GLU A 41 18.99 14.29 -62.54
N ALA A 42 19.73 13.24 -62.16
CA ALA A 42 21.18 13.31 -61.94
C ALA A 42 21.84 11.94 -62.10
N THR A 43 23.15 11.94 -62.37
CA THR A 43 24.00 10.74 -62.27
C THR A 43 25.11 11.03 -61.25
N TYR A 44 25.24 10.16 -60.27
CA TYR A 44 26.27 10.20 -59.23
C TYR A 44 27.36 9.18 -59.55
N ASP A 45 28.60 9.49 -59.17
CA ASP A 45 29.75 8.64 -59.49
C ASP A 45 29.87 7.41 -58.58
N ASN A 46 29.24 7.45 -57.40
CA ASN A 46 29.21 6.32 -56.47
C ASN A 46 27.89 6.22 -55.67
N PRO A 47 27.60 5.05 -55.06
CA PRO A 47 26.42 4.81 -54.24
C PRO A 47 26.25 5.75 -53.03
N ASN A 48 27.34 6.17 -52.39
CA ASN A 48 27.27 6.95 -51.15
C ASN A 48 26.79 8.38 -51.42
N GLU A 49 27.26 9.00 -52.51
CA GLU A 49 26.76 10.29 -52.98
C GLU A 49 25.28 10.24 -53.33
N ALA A 50 24.87 9.18 -54.03
CA ALA A 50 23.46 8.97 -54.38
C ALA A 50 22.58 8.79 -53.14
N GLU A 51 23.01 8.05 -52.11
CA GLU A 51 22.24 7.89 -50.88
C GLU A 51 22.17 9.17 -50.04
N THR A 52 23.24 9.98 -50.03
CA THR A 52 23.27 11.29 -49.34
C THR A 52 22.36 12.32 -50.03
N SER A 53 22.16 12.21 -51.34
CA SER A 53 21.25 13.08 -52.11
C SER A 53 19.76 12.85 -51.82
N ILE A 54 19.42 11.76 -51.13
CA ILE A 54 18.03 11.43 -50.82
C ILE A 54 17.54 12.34 -49.71
N GLU A 55 16.74 13.33 -50.08
CA GLU A 55 16.10 14.24 -49.13
C GLU A 55 15.28 13.47 -48.08
N ASN A 56 15.18 14.04 -46.88
CA ASN A 56 14.49 13.46 -45.72
C ASN A 56 13.02 13.08 -45.98
N GLN A 57 12.42 13.58 -47.05
CA GLN A 57 11.04 13.31 -47.48
C GLN A 57 10.82 11.98 -48.20
N TRP A 58 11.86 11.21 -48.50
CA TRP A 58 11.75 9.92 -49.22
C TRP A 58 11.97 8.69 -48.33
N SER A 59 11.26 7.59 -48.61
CA SER A 59 11.46 6.28 -47.99
C SER A 59 11.52 5.16 -49.02
N LYS A 60 12.40 4.17 -48.81
CA LYS A 60 12.50 2.97 -49.66
C LYS A 60 11.15 2.25 -49.72
N HIS A 61 10.69 1.96 -50.93
CA HIS A 61 9.40 1.31 -51.18
C HIS A 61 9.60 -0.16 -51.57
N TYR A 62 10.29 -0.40 -52.69
CA TYR A 62 10.65 -1.74 -53.15
C TYR A 62 11.87 -1.67 -54.08
N THR A 63 12.47 -2.82 -54.34
CA THR A 63 13.64 -2.96 -55.23
C THR A 63 13.29 -3.91 -56.37
N ASN A 64 13.76 -3.59 -57.57
CA ASN A 64 13.64 -4.44 -58.75
C ASN A 64 15.03 -4.65 -59.37
N TYR A 65 15.33 -5.86 -59.84
CA TYR A 65 16.59 -6.20 -60.48
C TYR A 65 16.35 -6.36 -61.98
N THR A 66 17.15 -5.68 -62.79
CA THR A 66 17.06 -5.68 -64.25
C THR A 66 18.43 -5.92 -64.85
N GLU A 67 18.52 -6.22 -66.15
CA GLU A 67 19.81 -6.34 -66.86
C GLU A 67 20.67 -5.06 -66.77
N GLN A 68 20.01 -3.90 -66.65
CA GLN A 68 20.67 -2.61 -66.45
C GLN A 68 21.22 -2.42 -65.03
N GLY A 69 20.89 -3.33 -64.10
CA GLY A 69 21.26 -3.26 -62.68
C GLY A 69 20.07 -3.14 -61.73
N ARG A 70 20.35 -2.70 -60.50
CA ARG A 70 19.40 -2.67 -59.37
C ARG A 70 18.64 -1.34 -59.34
N LYS A 71 17.32 -1.38 -59.49
CA LYS A 71 16.42 -0.21 -59.37
C LYS A 71 15.78 -0.18 -57.97
N VAL A 72 16.11 0.83 -57.17
CA VAL A 72 15.51 1.05 -55.84
C VAL A 72 14.48 2.16 -55.93
N TYR A 73 13.21 1.84 -55.72
CA TYR A 73 12.11 2.78 -55.79
C TYR A 73 11.84 3.41 -54.42
N TYR A 74 11.61 4.72 -54.42
CA TYR A 74 11.30 5.51 -53.24
C TYR A 74 9.90 6.13 -53.36
N ARG A 75 9.24 6.28 -52.22
CA ARG A 75 7.98 7.02 -52.08
C ARG A 75 8.12 8.18 -51.11
N CYS A 76 7.23 9.15 -51.23
CA CYS A 76 7.08 10.22 -50.26
C CYS A 76 6.68 9.66 -48.88
N LYS A 77 7.37 10.11 -47.81
CA LYS A 77 7.12 9.73 -46.40
C LYS A 77 5.88 10.35 -45.80
N ARG A 78 5.34 11.41 -46.41
CA ARG A 78 4.19 12.16 -45.88
C ARG A 78 2.86 11.41 -46.06
N MET A 79 2.80 10.47 -46.99
CA MET A 79 1.64 9.59 -47.18
C MET A 79 1.77 8.28 -46.38
N LYS A 80 0.63 7.75 -45.92
CA LYS A 80 0.57 6.46 -45.21
C LYS A 80 1.04 5.31 -46.13
N ARG A 81 1.66 4.29 -45.52
CA ARG A 81 2.14 3.06 -46.19
C ARG A 81 1.06 2.30 -46.97
N ARG A 82 -0.19 2.36 -46.50
CA ARG A 82 -1.37 1.74 -47.10
C ARG A 82 -2.40 2.85 -47.31
N GLY A 83 -2.80 3.08 -48.56
CA GLY A 83 -3.70 4.18 -48.97
C GLY A 83 -3.28 4.82 -50.30
N PRO A 84 -4.02 5.83 -50.80
CA PRO A 84 -3.63 6.61 -51.97
C PRO A 84 -2.20 7.12 -51.82
N GLN A 85 -1.35 6.87 -52.80
CA GLN A 85 0.05 7.29 -52.77
C GLN A 85 0.22 8.61 -53.50
N CYS A 86 1.18 9.42 -53.03
CA CYS A 86 1.61 10.63 -53.70
C CYS A 86 1.98 10.34 -55.16
N ASN A 87 1.57 11.22 -56.07
CA ASN A 87 1.84 11.05 -57.51
C ASN A 87 3.33 11.10 -57.84
N VAL A 88 4.12 11.83 -57.05
CA VAL A 88 5.58 11.91 -57.21
C VAL A 88 6.25 10.63 -56.72
N SER A 89 7.11 10.05 -57.54
CA SER A 89 7.97 8.93 -57.20
C SER A 89 9.37 9.16 -57.75
N MET A 90 10.38 8.60 -57.09
CA MET A 90 11.74 8.55 -57.63
C MET A 90 12.28 7.13 -57.56
N TYR A 91 13.22 6.78 -58.43
CA TYR A 91 14.03 5.58 -58.27
C TYR A 91 15.50 5.86 -58.56
N MET A 92 16.36 5.11 -57.88
CA MET A 92 17.79 5.08 -58.13
C MET A 92 18.14 3.82 -58.92
N LEU A 93 18.77 3.97 -60.07
CA LEU A 93 19.34 2.87 -60.85
C LEU A 93 20.83 2.76 -60.54
N TYR A 94 21.20 1.70 -59.83
CA TYR A 94 22.59 1.28 -59.65
C TYR A 94 22.96 0.43 -60.86
N HIS A 95 23.88 0.92 -61.70
CA HIS A 95 24.24 0.26 -62.96
C HIS A 95 24.98 -1.06 -62.71
N ALA A 96 24.78 -2.05 -63.59
CA ALA A 96 25.40 -3.36 -63.44
C ALA A 96 26.90 -3.37 -63.83
N ASP A 97 27.31 -2.43 -64.67
CA ASP A 97 28.62 -2.34 -65.31
C ASP A 97 29.51 -1.22 -64.74
N SER A 98 29.01 -0.46 -63.76
CA SER A 98 29.73 0.64 -63.13
C SER A 98 29.18 0.99 -61.75
N ASP A 99 29.98 1.65 -60.92
CA ASP A 99 29.55 2.17 -59.61
C ASP A 99 28.64 3.40 -59.69
N LYS A 100 28.31 3.83 -60.91
CA LYS A 100 27.45 4.99 -61.12
C LYS A 100 26.02 4.69 -60.67
N VAL A 101 25.36 5.74 -60.18
CA VAL A 101 23.94 5.66 -59.81
C VAL A 101 23.18 6.79 -60.49
N THR A 102 22.15 6.45 -61.27
CA THR A 102 21.30 7.45 -61.93
C THR A 102 19.97 7.60 -61.19
N CYS A 103 19.62 8.83 -60.82
CA CYS A 103 18.33 9.19 -60.26
C CYS A 103 17.31 9.50 -61.36
N TYR A 104 16.12 8.92 -61.23
CA TYR A 104 14.96 9.23 -62.05
C TYR A 104 13.79 9.67 -61.19
N LYS A 105 13.10 10.75 -61.59
CA LYS A 105 11.93 11.30 -60.90
C LYS A 105 10.76 11.42 -61.86
N THR A 106 9.54 11.29 -61.37
CA THR A 106 8.32 11.52 -62.16
C THR A 106 8.03 13.01 -62.29
N GLU A 107 7.50 13.42 -63.45
CA GLU A 107 7.03 14.78 -63.70
C GLU A 107 5.70 15.02 -62.97
N GLY A 108 5.74 15.72 -61.84
CA GLY A 108 4.54 16.06 -61.07
C GLY A 108 4.88 16.76 -59.76
N GLU A 109 3.97 17.62 -59.30
CA GLU A 109 4.01 18.23 -57.97
C GLU A 109 3.45 17.28 -56.91
N HIS A 110 3.85 17.49 -55.66
CA HIS A 110 3.31 16.75 -54.53
C HIS A 110 1.84 17.12 -54.32
N ASP A 111 0.96 16.11 -54.22
CA ASP A 111 -0.50 16.28 -54.08
C ASP A 111 -0.94 16.26 -52.61
N HIS A 112 -0.13 16.83 -51.71
CA HIS A 112 -0.40 16.91 -50.27
C HIS A 112 0.06 18.24 -49.66
N ASP A 113 -0.73 18.81 -48.76
CA ASP A 113 -0.43 20.08 -48.08
C ASP A 113 0.77 19.98 -47.11
N ASP A 114 1.48 21.10 -46.92
CA ASP A 114 2.73 21.27 -46.16
C ASP A 114 2.54 21.35 -44.63
N ASP A 115 1.48 20.77 -44.08
CA ASP A 115 1.11 20.97 -42.67
C ASP A 115 2.00 20.13 -41.71
N ASP A 116 2.94 20.82 -41.06
CA ASP A 116 3.87 20.32 -40.05
C ASP A 116 3.14 19.96 -38.73
N LYS A 117 2.50 18.80 -38.69
CA LYS A 117 1.97 18.25 -37.43
C LYS A 117 3.11 17.62 -36.62
N THR A 118 3.74 18.44 -35.77
CA THR A 118 4.66 17.98 -34.72
C THR A 118 4.00 16.84 -33.92
N ARG A 119 4.56 15.63 -34.02
CA ARG A 119 4.06 14.45 -33.30
C ARG A 119 4.59 14.45 -31.86
N GLY A 120 3.71 14.35 -30.85
CA GLY A 120 4.08 14.16 -29.44
C GLY A 120 3.58 15.26 -28.50
N ILE A 121 3.99 15.19 -27.22
CA ILE A 121 3.76 16.26 -26.24
C ILE A 121 4.85 17.32 -26.43
N HIS A 122 4.44 18.58 -26.48
CA HIS A 122 5.37 19.71 -26.59
C HIS A 122 6.24 19.85 -25.33
N GLU A 123 7.51 20.23 -25.48
CA GLU A 123 8.50 20.24 -24.38
C GLU A 123 8.09 21.12 -23.20
N THR A 124 7.44 22.26 -23.47
CA THR A 124 6.91 23.14 -22.41
C THR A 124 5.83 22.46 -21.57
N VAL A 125 5.02 21.59 -22.18
CA VAL A 125 3.97 20.84 -21.48
C VAL A 125 4.60 19.70 -20.68
N LYS A 126 5.62 19.04 -21.23
CA LYS A 126 6.39 18.02 -20.49
C LYS A 126 7.00 18.59 -19.21
N ARG A 127 7.69 19.74 -19.28
CA ARG A 127 8.28 20.37 -18.09
C ARG A 127 7.26 20.65 -16.99
N VAL A 128 6.07 21.11 -17.37
CA VAL A 128 4.98 21.35 -16.40
C VAL A 128 4.42 20.03 -15.85
N ILE A 129 4.36 18.98 -16.66
CA ILE A 129 4.01 17.63 -16.18
C ILE A 129 5.08 17.13 -15.21
N ASP A 130 6.36 17.35 -15.48
CA ASP A 130 7.47 16.97 -14.62
C ASP A 130 7.38 17.70 -13.27
N GLU A 131 7.19 19.02 -13.28
CA GLU A 131 6.95 19.84 -12.07
C GLU A 131 5.75 19.32 -11.26
N LEU A 132 4.62 19.04 -11.93
CA LEU A 132 3.44 18.49 -11.27
C LEU A 132 3.71 17.10 -10.68
N TYR A 133 4.56 16.31 -11.32
CA TYR A 133 4.92 14.98 -10.87
C TYR A 133 5.86 15.05 -9.65
N ASP A 134 6.77 16.03 -9.63
CA ASP A 134 7.63 16.35 -8.49
C ASP A 134 6.80 16.91 -7.31
N ASP A 135 5.68 17.60 -7.59
CA ASP A 135 4.69 18.06 -6.61
C ASP A 135 3.65 16.97 -6.21
N ASP A 136 3.95 15.69 -6.43
CA ASP A 136 3.09 14.53 -6.13
C ASP A 136 1.72 14.47 -6.84
N VAL A 137 1.50 15.30 -7.87
CA VAL A 137 0.30 15.26 -8.71
C VAL A 137 0.48 14.24 -9.82
N MET A 138 0.36 12.95 -9.49
CA MET A 138 0.68 11.85 -10.41
C MET A 138 -0.50 11.34 -11.24
N LYS A 139 -1.76 11.63 -10.87
CA LYS A 139 -2.93 11.05 -11.56
C LYS A 139 -3.23 11.80 -12.86
N PRO A 140 -3.46 11.10 -14.00
CA PRO A 140 -3.70 11.74 -15.30
C PRO A 140 -4.82 12.79 -15.28
N LYS A 141 -5.92 12.51 -14.56
CA LYS A 141 -7.04 13.45 -14.42
C LYS A 141 -6.66 14.71 -13.63
N GLN A 142 -5.82 14.60 -12.61
CA GLN A 142 -5.34 15.75 -11.83
C GLN A 142 -4.37 16.58 -12.66
N ILE A 143 -3.45 15.93 -13.38
CA ILE A 143 -2.52 16.60 -14.28
C ILE A 143 -3.26 17.35 -15.39
N ILE A 144 -4.27 16.73 -16.02
CA ILE A 144 -5.11 17.42 -17.03
C ILE A 144 -5.80 18.64 -16.42
N ARG A 145 -6.43 18.50 -15.25
CA ARG A 145 -7.07 19.64 -14.56
C ARG A 145 -6.08 20.75 -14.22
N ALA A 146 -4.87 20.40 -13.79
CA ALA A 146 -3.81 21.36 -13.49
C ALA A 146 -3.35 22.09 -14.76
N LEU A 147 -3.16 21.38 -15.88
CA LEU A 147 -2.84 21.96 -17.18
C LEU A 147 -3.95 22.89 -17.69
N GLU A 148 -5.21 22.48 -17.57
CA GLU A 148 -6.39 23.30 -17.91
C GLU A 148 -6.44 24.58 -17.06
N THR A 149 -6.23 24.45 -15.75
CA THR A 149 -6.20 25.58 -14.81
C THR A 149 -5.07 26.56 -15.16
N ARG A 150 -3.91 26.04 -15.56
CA ARG A 150 -2.76 26.83 -16.03
C ARG A 150 -2.93 27.36 -17.47
N LYS A 151 -4.08 27.11 -18.13
CA LYS A 151 -4.39 27.48 -19.53
C LYS A 151 -3.37 26.96 -20.54
N ILE A 152 -2.78 25.79 -20.25
CA ILE A 152 -1.81 25.11 -21.11
C ILE A 152 -2.56 24.11 -22.00
N LYS A 153 -2.19 24.01 -23.27
CA LYS A 153 -2.78 23.03 -24.20
C LYS A 153 -2.56 21.61 -23.67
N THR A 154 -3.65 20.90 -23.41
CA THR A 154 -3.59 19.55 -22.85
C THR A 154 -3.17 18.53 -23.91
N PRO A 155 -2.28 17.58 -23.56
CA PRO A 155 -2.00 16.42 -24.40
C PRO A 155 -3.20 15.47 -24.39
N THR A 156 -3.28 14.56 -25.36
CA THR A 156 -4.31 13.50 -25.30
C THR A 156 -4.06 12.59 -24.09
N TYR A 157 -5.12 11.96 -23.58
CA TYR A 157 -5.01 11.03 -22.44
C TYR A 157 -3.98 9.92 -22.71
N THR A 158 -3.92 9.40 -23.94
CA THR A 158 -2.93 8.41 -24.37
C THR A 158 -1.51 8.96 -24.37
N GLN A 159 -1.29 10.17 -24.89
CA GLN A 159 0.03 10.81 -24.86
C GLN A 159 0.49 11.02 -23.41
N LEU A 160 -0.41 11.51 -22.56
CA LEU A 160 -0.13 11.74 -21.15
C LEU A 160 0.22 10.45 -20.41
N ASN A 161 -0.57 9.39 -20.57
CA ASN A 161 -0.28 8.10 -19.94
C ASN A 161 1.06 7.52 -20.41
N ASN A 162 1.37 7.64 -21.70
CA ASN A 162 2.67 7.20 -22.23
C ASN A 162 3.82 7.99 -21.63
N TYR A 163 3.66 9.30 -21.47
CA TYR A 163 4.68 10.16 -20.87
C TYR A 163 4.84 9.92 -19.36
N ILE A 164 3.74 9.75 -18.62
CA ILE A 164 3.77 9.34 -17.20
C ILE A 164 4.44 7.97 -17.05
N SER A 165 4.17 7.03 -17.96
CA SER A 165 4.84 5.73 -17.96
C SER A 165 6.36 5.90 -18.15
N HIS A 166 6.78 6.78 -19.07
CA HIS A 166 8.19 7.11 -19.26
C HIS A 166 8.82 7.76 -18.01
N LEU A 167 8.14 8.69 -17.35
CA LEU A 167 8.61 9.29 -16.09
C LEU A 167 8.77 8.24 -15.00
N LYS A 168 7.82 7.31 -14.88
CA LYS A 168 7.93 6.15 -13.98
C LYS A 168 9.18 5.32 -14.31
N THR A 169 9.44 5.01 -15.58
CA THR A 169 10.64 4.25 -15.97
C THR A 169 11.96 5.00 -15.72
N LYS A 170 11.96 6.34 -15.82
CA LYS A 170 13.15 7.17 -15.56
C LYS A 170 13.48 7.25 -14.07
N MET A 171 12.45 7.31 -13.22
CA MET A 171 12.59 7.38 -11.77
C MET A 171 12.87 6.01 -11.13
N TYR A 172 12.44 4.91 -11.78
CA TYR A 172 12.52 3.56 -11.23
C TYR A 172 13.26 2.61 -12.20
N VAL A 173 14.39 2.07 -11.74
CA VAL A 173 15.39 1.36 -12.57
C VAL A 173 14.90 0.01 -13.16
N SER A 174 13.85 -0.61 -12.61
CA SER A 174 13.27 -1.85 -13.18
C SER A 174 11.86 -2.15 -12.66
N ASN A 175 11.03 -2.81 -13.49
CA ASN A 175 9.70 -3.32 -13.14
C ASN A 175 9.74 -4.63 -12.32
N THR A 176 10.90 -5.27 -12.22
CA THR A 176 11.11 -6.52 -11.47
C THR A 176 12.48 -6.47 -10.81
N ILE A 177 12.57 -6.84 -9.54
CA ILE A 177 13.82 -6.92 -8.80
C ILE A 177 14.08 -8.39 -8.47
N SER A 178 15.26 -8.88 -8.86
CA SER A 178 15.75 -10.18 -8.43
C SER A 178 16.13 -10.15 -6.95
N LEU A 179 16.19 -11.32 -6.31
CA LEU A 179 16.51 -11.39 -4.90
C LEU A 179 17.96 -10.96 -4.61
N GLY A 180 18.90 -11.20 -5.54
CA GLY A 180 20.26 -10.68 -5.45
C GLY A 180 20.35 -9.17 -5.60
N GLU A 181 19.60 -8.55 -6.52
CA GLU A 181 19.52 -7.08 -6.62
C GLU A 181 18.90 -6.46 -5.37
N LEU A 182 17.96 -7.17 -4.76
CA LEU A 182 17.26 -6.74 -3.57
C LEU A 182 18.13 -6.86 -2.32
N GLU A 183 18.92 -7.92 -2.21
CA GLU A 183 19.96 -8.05 -1.20
C GLU A 183 21.03 -6.97 -1.34
N GLN A 184 21.47 -6.68 -2.58
CA GLN A 184 22.40 -5.58 -2.85
C GLN A 184 21.81 -4.22 -2.45
N TRP A 185 20.54 -3.96 -2.77
CA TRP A 185 19.85 -2.75 -2.33
C TRP A 185 19.85 -2.62 -0.81
N CYS A 186 19.65 -3.72 -0.08
CA CYS A 186 19.72 -3.71 1.39
C CYS A 186 21.11 -3.32 1.88
N LYS A 187 22.17 -3.92 1.33
CA LYS A 187 23.57 -3.60 1.65
C LYS A 187 23.92 -2.14 1.37
N ASP A 188 23.47 -1.61 0.24
CA ASP A 188 23.74 -0.23 -0.15
C ASP A 188 23.06 0.79 0.80
N ASN A 189 22.02 0.36 1.52
CA ASN A 189 21.22 1.21 2.40
C ASN A 189 21.31 0.84 3.89
N GLU A 190 22.20 -0.07 4.31
CA GLU A 190 22.29 -0.51 5.72
C GLU A 190 23.10 0.44 6.62
N HIS A 191 23.86 1.35 6.01
CA HIS A 191 24.69 2.29 6.74
C HIS A 191 23.83 3.34 7.47
N ILE A 192 24.12 3.54 8.76
CA ILE A 192 23.45 4.53 9.58
C ILE A 192 23.79 5.93 9.06
N PRO A 193 22.79 6.70 8.58
CA PRO A 193 23.04 8.02 8.02
C PRO A 193 23.34 9.05 9.12
N ALA A 194 24.12 10.08 8.78
CA ALA A 194 24.38 11.21 9.67
C ALA A 194 23.13 12.11 9.85
N ASP A 195 22.27 12.16 8.84
CA ASP A 195 20.96 12.82 8.94
C ASP A 195 19.98 11.90 9.68
N GLU A 196 19.50 12.37 10.84
CA GLU A 196 18.58 11.60 11.68
C GLU A 196 17.25 11.28 11.01
N ASN A 197 16.89 12.05 9.98
CA ASN A 197 15.64 11.90 9.24
C ASN A 197 15.73 10.95 8.06
N LYS A 198 16.94 10.56 7.66
CA LYS A 198 17.13 9.69 6.52
C LYS A 198 16.87 8.22 6.89
N ALA A 199 16.06 7.56 6.06
CA ALA A 199 15.76 6.15 6.15
C ALA A 199 16.99 5.31 5.81
N PHE A 200 17.12 4.17 6.50
CA PHE A 200 18.14 3.16 6.25
C PHE A 200 17.59 1.77 6.61
N VAL A 201 18.22 0.74 6.09
CA VAL A 201 17.91 -0.66 6.40
C VAL A 201 18.54 -1.00 7.74
N VAL A 202 17.70 -1.27 8.74
CA VAL A 202 18.16 -1.63 10.08
C VAL A 202 18.64 -3.07 10.10
N SER A 203 17.92 -3.97 9.44
CA SER A 203 18.21 -5.41 9.37
C SER A 203 17.37 -6.03 8.23
N TYR A 204 17.86 -7.14 7.69
CA TYR A 204 17.18 -7.90 6.63
C TYR A 204 17.58 -9.38 6.69
N GLU A 205 16.67 -10.25 6.24
CA GLU A 205 16.87 -11.69 6.05
C GLU A 205 16.36 -12.02 4.65
N ILE A 206 17.18 -12.62 3.78
CA ILE A 206 16.78 -12.96 2.41
C ILE A 206 17.34 -14.33 2.06
N ILE A 207 16.53 -15.39 2.14
CA ILE A 207 16.90 -16.70 1.60
C ILE A 207 15.69 -17.30 0.85
N TYR A 208 15.89 -17.88 -0.33
CA TYR A 208 14.85 -18.26 -1.32
C TYR A 208 15.15 -19.54 -2.17
N ASP A 209 15.91 -20.50 -1.59
CA ASP A 209 15.74 -21.99 -1.51
C ASP A 209 16.97 -22.81 -1.87
N THR A 210 17.18 -23.86 -1.09
CA THR A 210 17.84 -25.11 -1.53
C THR A 210 17.09 -26.27 -0.89
N GLU A 211 16.12 -26.84 -1.61
CA GLU A 211 15.38 -28.04 -1.21
C GLU A 211 16.14 -29.31 -1.63
N GLU A 212 16.24 -30.32 -0.75
CA GLU A 212 15.59 -31.65 -0.94
C GLU A 212 15.80 -32.56 0.29
N TYR A 213 14.69 -33.16 0.72
CA TYR A 213 14.53 -34.07 1.84
C TYR A 213 15.27 -35.40 1.65
N GLU A 214 15.85 -35.96 2.72
CA GLU A 214 15.68 -37.38 3.08
C GLU A 214 16.18 -37.64 4.52
N ASP A 215 15.24 -38.06 5.36
CA ASP A 215 15.37 -38.85 6.59
C ASP A 215 16.52 -38.55 7.57
N ASP A 216 16.20 -37.81 8.64
CA ASP A 216 16.58 -38.23 10.00
C ASP A 216 15.60 -37.60 11.01
N GLU A 217 14.97 -38.45 11.83
CA GLU A 217 14.17 -38.04 12.99
C GLU A 217 15.09 -37.28 13.97
N ASP A 218 14.67 -36.06 14.36
CA ASP A 218 15.26 -35.21 15.43
C ASP A 218 16.33 -34.16 15.06
N VAL A 219 16.07 -33.27 14.08
CA VAL A 219 16.77 -31.95 14.01
C VAL A 219 15.79 -30.80 13.72
N GLU A 220 15.59 -29.91 14.69
CA GLU A 220 15.02 -28.57 14.48
C GLU A 220 16.09 -27.65 13.86
N GLU A 221 16.16 -27.50 12.54
CA GLU A 221 16.75 -26.33 11.86
C GLU A 221 16.43 -26.35 10.35
N ASP A 222 15.23 -25.89 10.00
CA ASP A 222 14.80 -25.76 8.59
C ASP A 222 15.03 -24.30 8.12
N GLU A 223 16.26 -23.99 7.68
CA GLU A 223 16.68 -22.66 7.18
C GLU A 223 16.61 -22.53 5.64
N GLY A 224 15.40 -22.65 5.10
CA GLY A 224 14.96 -21.99 3.87
C GLY A 224 13.51 -21.53 4.10
N ASN A 225 12.96 -20.42 3.64
CA ASN A 225 13.38 -19.28 2.85
C ASN A 225 12.57 -18.08 3.28
N LYS A 226 13.20 -16.97 3.65
CA LYS A 226 12.46 -15.82 4.18
C LYS A 226 13.08 -14.56 3.62
N PHE A 227 12.25 -13.74 2.99
CA PHE A 227 12.58 -12.41 2.52
C PHE A 227 11.92 -11.42 3.45
N ARG A 228 12.70 -10.64 4.19
CA ARG A 228 12.27 -9.67 5.20
C ARG A 228 13.25 -8.51 5.20
N ILE A 229 12.72 -7.29 5.19
CA ILE A 229 13.53 -6.07 5.33
C ILE A 229 12.87 -5.19 6.37
N PHE A 230 13.62 -4.68 7.34
CA PHE A 230 13.16 -3.63 8.23
C PHE A 230 13.85 -2.29 7.91
N ILE A 231 13.04 -1.25 7.69
CA ILE A 231 13.49 0.10 7.35
C ILE A 231 13.04 1.07 8.45
N SER A 232 13.96 1.93 8.90
CA SER A 232 13.71 2.95 9.92
C SER A 232 14.63 4.16 9.74
N SER A 233 14.51 5.16 10.62
CA SER A 233 15.42 6.30 10.75
C SER A 233 15.95 6.39 12.19
N LEU A 234 17.04 7.11 12.41
CA LEU A 234 17.59 7.32 13.76
C LEU A 234 16.57 7.97 14.70
N ARG A 235 15.80 8.94 14.21
CA ARG A 235 14.79 9.62 15.02
C ARG A 235 13.65 8.69 15.40
N LEU A 236 13.16 7.84 14.49
CA LEU A 236 12.10 6.87 14.82
C LEU A 236 12.59 5.82 15.82
N LEU A 237 13.82 5.32 15.67
CA LEU A 237 14.42 4.40 16.64
C LEU A 237 14.61 5.05 18.03
N ASN A 238 14.92 6.34 18.10
CA ASN A 238 15.01 7.06 19.37
C ASN A 238 13.66 7.12 20.11
N ILE A 239 12.53 7.20 19.41
CA ILE A 239 11.20 7.22 20.02
C ILE A 239 10.90 5.91 20.74
N THR A 240 11.44 4.79 20.27
CA THR A 240 11.31 3.49 20.92
C THR A 240 11.70 3.52 22.39
N SER A 241 12.69 4.33 22.77
CA SER A 241 13.13 4.46 24.17
C SER A 241 12.07 5.03 25.12
N GLN A 242 11.04 5.68 24.59
CA GLN A 242 9.92 6.24 25.36
C GLN A 242 8.74 5.27 25.44
N SER A 243 8.82 4.14 24.76
CA SER A 243 7.72 3.19 24.63
C SER A 243 7.58 2.27 25.84
N SER A 244 6.36 2.15 26.33
CA SER A 244 5.97 1.14 27.32
C SER A 244 5.24 -0.06 26.70
N HIS A 245 4.82 0.05 25.44
CA HIS A 245 3.94 -0.91 24.77
C HIS A 245 4.11 -0.85 23.25
N ILE A 246 3.86 -1.95 22.57
CA ILE A 246 3.97 -2.04 21.12
C ILE A 246 2.60 -2.29 20.50
N HIS A 247 2.29 -1.54 19.45
CA HIS A 247 1.23 -1.89 18.51
C HIS A 247 1.85 -2.57 17.30
N ALA A 248 1.19 -3.61 16.78
CA ALA A 248 1.58 -4.27 15.55
C ALA A 248 0.36 -4.63 14.71
N ASP A 249 0.51 -4.55 13.39
CA ASP A 249 -0.49 -4.98 12.40
C ASP A 249 0.19 -5.20 11.04
N ALA A 250 -0.46 -5.95 10.17
CA ALA A 250 -0.04 -6.09 8.78
C ALA A 250 -0.96 -5.29 7.85
N THR A 251 -0.37 -4.73 6.80
CA THR A 251 -1.12 -4.01 5.77
C THR A 251 -0.76 -4.51 4.38
N TYR A 252 -1.80 -4.61 3.55
CA TYR A 252 -1.75 -5.21 2.22
C TYR A 252 -2.15 -4.21 1.13
N LYS A 253 -2.00 -4.66 -0.13
CA LYS A 253 -2.37 -3.91 -1.35
C LYS A 253 -1.47 -2.68 -1.59
N LEU A 254 -0.21 -2.75 -1.15
CA LEU A 254 0.81 -1.74 -1.42
C LEU A 254 1.76 -2.18 -2.54
N VAL A 255 2.02 -3.48 -2.66
CA VAL A 255 2.85 -4.06 -3.73
C VAL A 255 2.07 -5.00 -4.66
N TRP A 256 2.51 -5.13 -5.92
CA TRP A 256 1.89 -6.03 -6.92
C TRP A 256 2.02 -7.49 -6.54
N GLN A 257 3.17 -7.87 -5.99
CA GLN A 257 3.50 -9.22 -5.53
C GLN A 257 2.66 -9.66 -4.33
N GLY A 258 1.92 -8.74 -3.69
CA GLY A 258 1.04 -9.04 -2.57
C GLY A 258 1.75 -9.20 -1.23
N PHE A 259 3.05 -8.92 -1.13
CA PHE A 259 3.79 -9.02 0.12
C PHE A 259 3.17 -8.17 1.24
N PRO A 260 3.03 -8.74 2.45
CA PRO A 260 2.60 -7.97 3.62
C PRO A 260 3.64 -6.92 4.01
N ILE A 261 3.15 -5.74 4.36
CA ILE A 261 3.95 -4.71 5.01
C ILE A 261 3.55 -4.68 6.48
N LEU A 262 4.48 -5.03 7.36
CA LEU A 262 4.25 -5.04 8.79
C LEU A 262 4.54 -3.65 9.35
N ILE A 263 3.55 -3.07 10.03
CA ILE A 263 3.65 -1.76 10.68
C ILE A 263 3.63 -1.96 12.18
N PHE A 264 4.53 -1.29 12.86
CA PHE A 264 4.63 -1.38 14.30
C PHE A 264 5.20 -0.09 14.90
N GLY A 265 4.85 0.15 16.15
CA GLY A 265 5.09 1.43 16.81
C GLY A 265 4.50 1.44 18.20
N THR A 266 4.34 2.63 18.75
CA THR A 266 3.69 2.83 20.05
C THR A 266 2.68 3.97 19.97
N THR A 267 1.95 4.20 21.05
CA THR A 267 1.14 5.41 21.20
C THR A 267 1.60 6.24 22.39
N ASP A 268 1.39 7.53 22.31
CA ASP A 268 1.64 8.46 23.41
C ASP A 268 0.39 8.69 24.27
N LEU A 269 0.47 9.56 25.29
CA LEU A 269 -0.69 9.86 26.14
C LEU A 269 -1.78 10.68 25.46
N ASN A 270 -1.50 11.24 24.28
CA ASN A 270 -2.50 11.83 23.39
C ASN A 270 -3.16 10.78 22.48
N LYS A 271 -2.78 9.50 22.60
CA LYS A 271 -3.21 8.37 21.77
C LYS A 271 -2.79 8.52 20.30
N SER A 272 -1.77 9.34 20.04
CA SER A 272 -1.19 9.49 18.70
C SER A 272 -0.22 8.35 18.44
N PHE A 273 -0.24 7.80 17.23
CA PHE A 273 0.64 6.69 16.84
C PHE A 273 2.02 7.19 16.40
N HIS A 274 3.04 6.54 16.93
CA HIS A 274 4.45 6.78 16.62
C HIS A 274 5.05 5.49 16.06
N PRO A 275 5.21 5.38 14.73
CA PRO A 275 5.82 4.21 14.10
C PRO A 275 7.30 4.13 14.46
N PHE A 276 7.79 2.91 14.64
CA PHE A 276 9.23 2.66 14.75
C PHE A 276 9.85 2.43 13.38
N GLY A 277 9.05 2.08 12.39
CA GLY A 277 9.45 1.85 11.01
C GLY A 277 8.42 0.96 10.33
N LEU A 278 8.84 0.31 9.24
CA LEU A 278 8.03 -0.67 8.54
C LEU A 278 8.90 -1.84 8.11
N ALA A 279 8.29 -3.02 8.02
CA ALA A 279 8.95 -4.19 7.47
C ALA A 279 8.22 -4.72 6.24
N ILE A 280 8.98 -5.22 5.27
CA ILE A 280 8.49 -5.82 4.04
C ILE A 280 8.82 -7.29 4.11
N CYS A 281 7.82 -8.16 4.23
CA CYS A 281 8.01 -9.58 4.48
C CYS A 281 7.39 -10.43 3.36
N SER A 282 7.93 -11.61 3.09
CA SER A 282 7.30 -12.56 2.17
C SER A 282 6.01 -13.15 2.73
N ASN A 283 5.86 -13.17 4.06
CA ASN A 283 4.74 -13.79 4.78
C ASN A 283 4.34 -12.98 6.02
N GLU A 284 3.20 -13.36 6.62
CA GLU A 284 2.67 -12.81 7.88
C GLU A 284 2.60 -13.93 8.95
N LYS A 285 3.68 -14.69 9.13
CA LYS A 285 3.77 -15.79 10.11
C LYS A 285 4.42 -15.32 11.41
N THR A 286 4.36 -16.16 12.44
CA THR A 286 5.02 -15.96 13.74
C THR A 286 6.47 -15.51 13.63
N ASN A 287 7.23 -16.09 12.71
CA ASN A 287 8.65 -15.75 12.54
C ASN A 287 8.85 -14.39 11.86
N ASP A 288 7.90 -13.90 11.04
CA ASP A 288 7.97 -12.57 10.44
C ASP A 288 7.69 -11.48 11.49
N PHE A 289 6.77 -11.74 12.42
CA PHE A 289 6.57 -10.86 13.57
C PHE A 289 7.73 -10.93 14.57
N ALA A 290 8.26 -12.13 14.84
CA ALA A 290 9.45 -12.27 15.68
C ALA A 290 10.65 -11.49 15.09
N PHE A 291 10.82 -11.52 13.76
CA PHE A 291 11.83 -10.74 13.06
C PHE A 291 11.70 -9.24 13.37
N ILE A 292 10.52 -8.63 13.16
CA ILE A 292 10.37 -7.18 13.41
C ILE A 292 10.60 -6.79 14.88
N PHE A 293 10.20 -7.65 15.82
CA PHE A 293 10.39 -7.41 17.25
C PHE A 293 11.85 -7.59 17.69
N LYS A 294 12.60 -8.48 17.04
CA LYS A 294 14.04 -8.62 17.25
C LYS A 294 14.80 -7.47 16.59
N ASP A 295 14.38 -7.05 15.42
CA ASP A 295 15.02 -6.00 14.63
C ASP A 295 14.96 -4.64 15.30
N ILE A 296 13.90 -4.34 16.06
CA ILE A 296 13.88 -3.12 16.86
C ILE A 296 14.91 -3.14 17.99
N GLN A 297 15.19 -4.32 18.58
CA GLN A 297 16.27 -4.47 19.57
C GLN A 297 17.63 -4.25 18.92
N ILE A 298 17.84 -4.79 17.72
CA ILE A 298 19.04 -4.53 16.90
C ILE A 298 19.17 -3.03 16.62
N GLY A 299 18.08 -2.38 16.23
CA GLY A 299 18.04 -0.93 16.02
C GLY A 299 18.44 -0.14 17.27
N MET A 300 17.89 -0.49 18.45
CA MET A 300 18.23 0.13 19.73
C MET A 300 19.71 -0.04 20.09
N GLN A 301 20.27 -1.24 19.86
CA GLN A 301 21.68 -1.52 20.08
C GLN A 301 22.58 -0.70 19.14
N LYS A 302 22.23 -0.62 17.85
CA LYS A 302 22.96 0.17 16.84
C LYS A 302 23.08 1.65 17.23
N ILE A 303 22.10 2.18 17.95
CA ILE A 303 22.09 3.58 18.45
C ILE A 303 22.53 3.73 19.91
N ASN A 304 23.14 2.68 20.49
CA ASN A 304 23.63 2.65 21.88
C ASN A 304 22.56 3.02 22.92
N LYS A 305 21.35 2.49 22.75
CA LYS A 305 20.23 2.64 23.71
C LYS A 305 19.93 1.33 24.41
N ASP A 306 19.29 1.44 25.57
CA ASP A 306 18.80 0.29 26.31
C ASP A 306 17.76 -0.49 25.49
N LEU A 307 17.78 -1.81 25.67
CA LEU A 307 16.82 -2.72 25.05
C LEU A 307 15.40 -2.43 25.50
N LEU A 308 14.46 -2.42 24.56
CA LEU A 308 13.04 -2.21 24.85
C LEU A 308 12.50 -3.36 25.71
N LYS A 309 11.76 -3.04 26.76
CA LYS A 309 11.07 -4.01 27.63
C LYS A 309 9.59 -3.68 27.68
N PRO A 310 8.84 -4.05 26.62
CA PRO A 310 7.45 -3.66 26.51
C PRO A 310 6.60 -4.39 27.55
N LYS A 311 5.72 -3.66 28.24
CA LYS A 311 4.78 -4.21 29.22
C LYS A 311 3.51 -4.73 28.58
N ALA A 312 3.21 -4.29 27.36
CA ALA A 312 2.00 -4.67 26.65
C ALA A 312 2.21 -4.75 25.13
N LEU A 313 1.41 -5.63 24.51
CA LEU A 313 1.23 -5.74 23.07
C LEU A 313 -0.22 -5.39 22.73
N ILE A 314 -0.43 -4.45 21.83
CA ILE A 314 -1.74 -4.13 21.27
C ILE A 314 -1.80 -4.70 19.85
N SER A 315 -2.73 -5.61 19.62
CA SER A 315 -2.97 -6.15 18.28
C SER A 315 -4.41 -6.59 18.13
N ASP A 316 -4.76 -7.07 16.94
CA ASP A 316 -5.95 -7.89 16.77
C ASP A 316 -5.73 -9.30 17.35
N ALA A 317 -6.65 -10.22 17.03
CA ALA A 317 -6.63 -11.59 17.54
C ALA A 317 -5.66 -12.50 16.75
N ALA A 318 -4.73 -11.96 15.96
CA ALA A 318 -3.79 -12.76 15.18
C ALA A 318 -2.76 -13.48 16.06
N ASP A 319 -2.80 -14.81 16.04
CA ASP A 319 -1.87 -15.65 16.81
C ASP A 319 -0.41 -15.47 16.38
N ALA A 320 -0.17 -15.17 15.10
CA ALA A 320 1.17 -14.90 14.58
C ALA A 320 1.85 -13.73 15.30
N ILE A 321 1.11 -12.65 15.60
CA ILE A 321 1.65 -11.49 16.31
C ILE A 321 1.97 -11.85 17.76
N LYS A 322 1.01 -12.46 18.47
CA LYS A 322 1.17 -12.88 19.88
C LYS A 322 2.36 -13.83 20.04
N ASN A 323 2.45 -14.83 19.18
CA ASN A 323 3.52 -15.82 19.22
C ASN A 323 4.87 -15.19 18.85
N GLY A 324 4.91 -14.30 17.85
CA GLY A 324 6.13 -13.60 17.46
C GLY A 324 6.65 -12.71 18.58
N PHE A 325 5.76 -11.99 19.25
CA PHE A 325 6.09 -11.15 20.40
C PHE A 325 6.61 -11.97 21.57
N LYS A 326 5.91 -13.06 21.92
CA LYS A 326 6.31 -14.00 22.98
C LYS A 326 7.69 -14.61 22.73
N LYS A 327 8.06 -14.89 21.47
CA LYS A 327 9.39 -15.41 21.13
C LYS A 327 10.53 -14.43 21.44
N VAL A 328 10.26 -13.12 21.48
CA VAL A 328 11.29 -12.08 21.65
C VAL A 328 11.27 -11.45 23.04
N PHE A 329 10.08 -11.27 23.63
CA PHE A 329 9.89 -10.57 24.91
C PHE A 329 9.36 -11.46 26.05
N ASP A 330 9.40 -12.79 25.86
CA ASP A 330 8.88 -13.79 26.78
C ASP A 330 7.38 -13.60 27.11
N ASN A 331 6.89 -14.20 28.21
CA ASN A 331 5.48 -14.12 28.62
C ASN A 331 5.17 -12.97 29.59
N SER A 332 6.14 -12.10 29.89
CA SER A 332 6.01 -11.01 30.86
C SER A 332 5.37 -9.75 30.27
N TYR A 333 4.23 -9.90 29.62
CA TYR A 333 3.48 -8.79 29.02
C TYR A 333 1.97 -9.02 29.06
N ASP A 334 1.22 -7.92 29.00
CA ASP A 334 -0.23 -7.96 28.80
C ASP A 334 -0.57 -7.89 27.31
N HIS A 335 -1.28 -8.89 26.79
CA HIS A 335 -1.86 -8.78 25.45
C HIS A 335 -3.18 -8.00 25.52
N ILE A 336 -3.19 -6.84 24.88
CA ILE A 336 -4.35 -5.96 24.78
C ILE A 336 -5.05 -6.25 23.45
N MET A 337 -6.16 -6.97 23.55
CA MET A 337 -7.00 -7.29 22.40
C MET A 337 -7.73 -6.03 21.93
N CYS A 338 -7.55 -5.65 20.66
CA CYS A 338 -8.21 -4.48 20.09
C CYS A 338 -9.75 -4.54 20.24
N TRP A 339 -10.29 -3.64 21.06
CA TRP A 339 -11.73 -3.54 21.34
C TRP A 339 -12.57 -3.35 20.07
N ALA A 340 -12.11 -2.55 19.10
CA ALA A 340 -12.86 -2.31 17.87
C ALA A 340 -13.03 -3.59 17.03
N HIS A 341 -11.97 -4.41 16.93
CA HIS A 341 -12.01 -5.71 16.26
C HIS A 341 -12.91 -6.70 16.99
N MET A 342 -12.73 -6.80 18.31
CA MET A 342 -13.57 -7.66 19.15
C MET A 342 -15.06 -7.29 19.03
N LYS A 343 -15.40 -6.01 19.19
CA LYS A 343 -16.77 -5.50 19.08
C LYS A 343 -17.39 -5.79 17.71
N ARG A 344 -16.62 -5.64 16.62
CA ARG A 344 -17.08 -5.97 15.27
C ARG A 344 -17.42 -7.47 15.14
N ASN A 345 -16.56 -8.34 15.66
CA ASN A 345 -16.79 -9.79 15.66
C ASN A 345 -18.00 -10.18 16.51
N ILE A 346 -18.16 -9.58 17.68
CA ILE A 346 -19.34 -9.79 18.52
C ILE A 346 -20.60 -9.32 17.80
N ASN A 347 -20.63 -8.13 17.22
CA ASN A 347 -21.81 -7.64 16.49
C ASN A 347 -22.22 -8.59 15.36
N ASN A 348 -21.25 -9.16 14.64
CA ASN A 348 -21.50 -10.15 13.58
C ASN A 348 -22.08 -11.47 14.10
N ARG A 349 -21.85 -11.83 15.37
CA ARG A 349 -22.39 -13.04 15.99
C ARG A 349 -23.70 -12.78 16.71
N VAL A 350 -23.79 -11.69 17.47
CA VAL A 350 -25.00 -11.25 18.18
C VAL A 350 -26.15 -10.98 17.21
N CYS A 351 -25.87 -10.51 15.98
CA CYS A 351 -26.93 -10.30 14.98
C CYS A 351 -27.67 -11.59 14.57
N GLN A 352 -27.10 -12.77 14.84
CA GLN A 352 -27.69 -14.09 14.60
C GLN A 352 -28.68 -14.50 15.71
N ILE A 353 -28.73 -13.76 16.83
CA ILE A 353 -29.75 -13.94 17.86
C ILE A 353 -31.09 -13.44 17.30
N ASN A 354 -32.10 -14.30 17.39
CA ASN A 354 -33.44 -14.01 16.87
C ASN A 354 -34.13 -12.87 17.64
N ASP A 355 -33.96 -12.82 18.95
CA ASP A 355 -34.49 -11.76 19.80
C ASP A 355 -33.57 -10.53 19.80
N LYS A 356 -34.01 -9.47 19.10
CA LYS A 356 -33.24 -8.23 18.96
C LYS A 356 -33.15 -7.40 20.23
N HIS A 357 -34.12 -7.52 21.13
CA HIS A 357 -34.09 -6.81 22.40
C HIS A 357 -33.04 -7.41 23.32
N ILE A 358 -33.03 -8.74 23.44
CA ILE A 358 -31.99 -9.48 24.19
C ILE A 358 -30.61 -9.21 23.60
N ALA A 359 -30.48 -9.27 22.27
CA ALA A 359 -29.22 -9.00 21.59
C ALA A 359 -28.66 -7.61 21.94
N LYS A 360 -29.52 -6.58 21.98
CA LYS A 360 -29.13 -5.22 22.35
C LYS A 360 -28.65 -5.12 23.80
N GLU A 361 -29.43 -5.66 24.74
CA GLU A 361 -29.04 -5.67 26.17
C GLU A 361 -27.72 -6.43 26.42
N MET A 362 -27.48 -7.53 25.70
CA MET A 362 -26.20 -8.26 25.79
C MET A 362 -25.02 -7.37 25.37
N ILE A 363 -25.17 -6.61 24.29
CA ILE A 363 -24.12 -5.66 23.84
C ILE A 363 -23.88 -4.59 24.90
N GLU A 364 -24.93 -4.00 25.47
CA GLU A 364 -24.81 -3.00 26.54
C GLU A 364 -24.06 -3.56 27.77
N ASP A 365 -24.36 -4.80 28.16
CA ASP A 365 -23.61 -5.46 29.24
C ASP A 365 -22.14 -5.72 28.87
N ILE A 366 -21.84 -6.10 27.62
CA ILE A 366 -20.46 -6.31 27.14
C ILE A 366 -19.70 -4.99 27.10
N GLU A 367 -20.35 -3.89 26.73
CA GLU A 367 -19.77 -2.55 26.82
C GLU A 367 -19.45 -2.17 28.28
N MET A 368 -20.31 -2.57 29.22
CA MET A 368 -20.02 -2.39 30.66
C MET A 368 -18.85 -3.26 31.13
N LEU A 369 -18.74 -4.50 30.66
CA LEU A 369 -17.57 -5.36 30.93
C LEU A 369 -16.26 -4.71 30.46
N GLN A 370 -16.28 -4.03 29.32
CA GLN A 370 -15.11 -3.35 28.75
C GLN A 370 -14.56 -2.26 29.69
N LEU A 371 -15.42 -1.66 30.50
CA LEU A 371 -15.06 -0.61 31.46
C LEU A 371 -14.46 -1.16 32.76
N SER A 372 -14.35 -2.49 32.92
CA SER A 372 -13.70 -3.09 34.09
C SER A 372 -12.30 -2.51 34.27
N ASN A 373 -12.00 -2.08 35.50
CA ASN A 373 -10.77 -1.35 35.83
C ASN A 373 -9.66 -2.23 36.42
N SER A 374 -9.90 -3.53 36.56
CA SER A 374 -8.88 -4.51 36.96
C SER A 374 -9.29 -5.93 36.56
N THR A 375 -8.31 -6.84 36.53
CA THR A 375 -8.54 -8.26 36.21
C THR A 375 -9.55 -8.93 37.14
N PRO A 376 -9.49 -8.79 38.49
CA PRO A 376 -10.48 -9.44 39.35
C PRO A 376 -11.90 -8.93 39.12
N VAL A 377 -12.06 -7.62 38.88
CA VAL A 377 -13.37 -7.02 38.58
C VAL A 377 -13.89 -7.55 37.26
N PHE A 378 -13.05 -7.61 36.22
CA PHE A 378 -13.42 -8.16 34.92
C PHE A 378 -13.84 -9.64 35.03
N GLN A 379 -13.06 -10.47 35.72
CA GLN A 379 -13.37 -11.89 35.91
C GLN A 379 -14.69 -12.11 36.65
N LEU A 380 -14.94 -11.34 37.73
CA LEU A 380 -16.19 -11.41 38.47
C LEU A 380 -17.38 -10.96 37.60
N ALA A 381 -17.23 -9.85 36.89
CA ALA A 381 -18.27 -9.32 36.03
C ALA A 381 -18.59 -10.28 34.87
N SER A 382 -17.58 -10.91 34.27
CA SER A 382 -17.74 -11.93 33.23
C SER A 382 -18.49 -13.16 33.75
N LYS A 383 -18.20 -13.64 34.97
CA LYS A 383 -18.98 -14.72 35.62
C LYS A 383 -20.44 -14.32 35.83
N LEU A 384 -20.70 -13.07 36.24
CA LEU A 384 -22.05 -12.55 36.43
C LEU A 384 -22.80 -12.40 35.10
N PHE A 385 -22.12 -11.94 34.04
CA PHE A 385 -22.65 -11.88 32.68
C PHE A 385 -23.12 -13.26 32.21
N MET A 386 -22.23 -14.27 32.29
CA MET A 386 -22.56 -15.63 31.89
C MET A 386 -23.72 -16.20 32.70
N LYS A 387 -23.77 -15.92 34.01
CA LYS A 387 -24.88 -16.33 34.87
C LYS A 387 -26.20 -15.67 34.47
N LYS A 388 -26.20 -14.34 34.28
CA LYS A 388 -27.39 -13.55 33.89
C LYS A 388 -27.99 -14.12 32.61
N TRP A 389 -27.18 -14.29 31.58
CA TRP A 389 -27.69 -14.68 30.26
C TRP A 389 -28.04 -16.16 30.13
N LYS A 390 -27.38 -17.05 30.88
CA LYS A 390 -27.84 -18.45 31.04
C LYS A 390 -29.20 -18.52 31.75
N MET A 391 -29.42 -17.72 32.81
CA MET A 391 -30.70 -17.68 33.52
C MET A 391 -31.83 -17.02 32.71
N ASN A 392 -31.51 -16.01 31.91
CA ASN A 392 -32.48 -15.32 31.06
C ASN A 392 -32.91 -16.16 29.85
N ASN A 393 -32.12 -17.18 29.45
CA ASN A 393 -32.47 -18.10 28.37
C ASN A 393 -33.51 -19.17 28.78
N LYS A 394 -34.63 -18.75 29.36
CA LYS A 394 -35.67 -19.65 29.93
C LYS A 394 -36.33 -20.58 28.92
N GLN A 395 -36.35 -20.19 27.64
CA GLN A 395 -36.94 -20.97 26.55
C GLN A 395 -35.92 -21.88 25.84
N ASN A 396 -34.71 -21.99 26.38
CA ASN A 396 -33.61 -22.78 25.80
C ASN A 396 -33.35 -22.43 24.33
N ASN A 397 -33.34 -21.13 24.02
CA ASN A 397 -33.09 -20.63 22.67
C ASN A 397 -31.64 -20.96 22.28
N GLN A 398 -31.49 -21.78 21.24
CA GLN A 398 -30.20 -22.26 20.78
C GLN A 398 -29.28 -21.11 20.33
N SER A 399 -29.82 -20.09 19.65
CA SER A 399 -29.02 -18.94 19.19
C SER A 399 -28.35 -18.17 20.33
N ILE A 400 -28.98 -18.12 21.51
CA ILE A 400 -28.39 -17.53 22.71
C ILE A 400 -27.29 -18.44 23.28
N LEU A 401 -27.51 -19.75 23.33
CA LEU A 401 -26.49 -20.70 23.82
C LEU A 401 -25.25 -20.69 22.92
N ASP A 402 -25.45 -20.70 21.60
CA ASP A 402 -24.37 -20.65 20.62
C ASP A 402 -23.55 -19.38 20.78
N PHE A 403 -24.21 -18.23 20.95
CA PHE A 403 -23.53 -16.97 21.22
C PHE A 403 -22.75 -17.00 22.55
N LEU A 404 -23.35 -17.51 23.63
CA LEU A 404 -22.68 -17.58 24.94
C LEU A 404 -21.46 -18.50 24.93
N ASN A 405 -21.55 -19.66 24.26
CA ASN A 405 -20.43 -20.58 24.10
C ASN A 405 -19.32 -19.94 23.26
N TYR A 406 -19.68 -19.29 22.16
CA TYR A 406 -18.74 -18.51 21.35
C TYR A 406 -18.06 -17.41 22.18
N PHE A 407 -18.83 -16.63 22.93
CA PHE A 407 -18.32 -15.52 23.72
C PHE A 407 -17.38 -15.99 24.84
N ASP A 408 -17.72 -17.07 25.53
CA ASP A 408 -16.88 -17.66 26.57
C ASP A 408 -15.55 -18.14 26.00
N ASN A 409 -15.60 -19.00 24.98
CA ASN A 409 -14.41 -19.60 24.38
C ASN A 409 -13.49 -18.55 23.76
N GLU A 410 -14.03 -17.67 22.91
CA GLU A 410 -13.21 -16.74 22.13
C GLU A 410 -12.78 -15.50 22.91
N TRP A 411 -13.67 -14.93 23.74
CA TRP A 411 -13.50 -13.59 24.30
C TRP A 411 -13.33 -13.56 25.81
N LEU A 412 -13.63 -14.63 26.54
CA LEU A 412 -13.36 -14.73 27.98
C LEU A 412 -12.18 -15.66 28.30
N GLN A 413 -11.94 -16.68 27.48
CA GLN A 413 -10.86 -17.65 27.68
C GLN A 413 -9.64 -17.35 26.79
N LEU A 414 -9.83 -17.28 25.47
CA LEU A 414 -8.71 -17.14 24.52
C LEU A 414 -8.19 -15.69 24.39
N ASN A 415 -9.06 -14.72 24.12
CA ASN A 415 -8.68 -13.33 23.83
C ASN A 415 -9.30 -12.35 24.83
N CYS A 416 -9.05 -12.54 26.14
CA CYS A 416 -9.75 -11.81 27.21
C CYS A 416 -9.25 -10.37 27.49
N GLY A 417 -8.17 -9.93 26.82
CA GLY A 417 -7.50 -8.66 27.11
C GLY A 417 -8.13 -7.39 26.52
N TRP A 418 -9.45 -7.33 26.35
CA TRP A 418 -10.14 -6.19 25.69
C TRP A 418 -10.73 -5.15 26.66
N TYR A 419 -10.63 -5.37 27.97
CA TYR A 419 -11.11 -4.44 29.00
C TYR A 419 -10.07 -3.37 29.33
N LYS A 420 -10.51 -2.17 29.70
CA LYS A 420 -9.63 -0.99 29.90
C LYS A 420 -8.64 -1.15 31.05
N GLY A 421 -9.02 -1.91 32.08
CA GLY A 421 -8.23 -2.10 33.29
C GLY A 421 -7.08 -3.08 33.17
N ILE A 422 -6.84 -3.67 31.99
CA ILE A 422 -5.73 -4.62 31.81
C ILE A 422 -4.38 -3.91 31.98
N GLN A 423 -4.24 -2.73 31.37
CA GLN A 423 -3.03 -1.93 31.45
C GLN A 423 -3.39 -0.44 31.47
N MET A 424 -3.01 0.25 32.55
CA MET A 424 -3.26 1.68 32.68
C MET A 424 -2.36 2.46 31.73
N TYR A 425 -2.87 3.59 31.22
CA TYR A 425 -2.16 4.49 30.30
C TYR A 425 -1.81 3.89 28.92
N VAL A 426 -2.35 2.71 28.60
CA VAL A 426 -2.22 2.08 27.29
C VAL A 426 -3.61 2.00 26.64
N PRO A 427 -3.76 2.34 25.35
CA PRO A 427 -5.06 2.29 24.69
C PRO A 427 -5.58 0.86 24.53
N SER A 428 -6.88 0.67 24.70
CA SER A 428 -7.57 -0.62 24.48
C SER A 428 -7.88 -0.91 23.00
N THR A 429 -7.26 -0.20 22.06
CA THR A 429 -7.60 -0.25 20.63
C THR A 429 -6.39 0.04 19.76
N ASN A 430 -6.34 -0.62 18.60
CA ASN A 430 -5.31 -0.41 17.58
C ASN A 430 -5.68 0.65 16.53
N ASN A 431 -6.74 1.44 16.76
CA ASN A 431 -7.25 2.40 15.78
C ASN A 431 -6.21 3.41 15.28
N ALA A 432 -5.26 3.81 16.13
CA ALA A 432 -4.22 4.77 15.74
C ALA A 432 -3.26 4.17 14.69
N LEU A 433 -2.92 2.88 14.83
CA LEU A 433 -2.16 2.15 13.82
C LEU A 433 -3.02 1.92 12.57
N GLU A 434 -4.28 1.50 12.70
CA GLU A 434 -5.20 1.33 11.55
C GLU A 434 -5.35 2.62 10.74
N SER A 435 -5.37 3.78 11.41
CA SER A 435 -5.38 5.09 10.77
C SER A 435 -4.08 5.34 10.00
N THR A 436 -2.93 4.95 10.57
CA THR A 436 -1.62 5.05 9.90
C THR A 436 -1.56 4.14 8.68
N ASN A 437 -2.08 2.91 8.78
CA ASN A 437 -2.23 1.98 7.65
C ASN A 437 -3.07 2.59 6.52
N ARG A 438 -4.07 3.41 6.87
CA ARG A 438 -4.86 4.16 5.89
C ARG A 438 -4.05 5.30 5.26
N THR A 439 -3.34 6.10 6.05
CA THR A 439 -2.44 7.17 5.57
C THR A 439 -1.38 6.65 4.60
N ILE A 440 -0.73 5.51 4.90
CA ILE A 440 0.21 4.86 3.97
C ILE A 440 -0.45 4.57 2.62
N LYS A 441 -1.69 4.09 2.64
CA LYS A 441 -2.44 3.79 1.40
C LYS A 441 -2.90 5.05 0.70
N ASP A 442 -3.41 6.04 1.41
CA ASP A 442 -4.01 7.24 0.82
C ASP A 442 -2.95 8.22 0.31
N ASP A 443 -1.90 8.43 1.09
CA ASP A 443 -0.91 9.48 0.86
C ASP A 443 0.42 8.88 0.39
N GLY A 444 0.85 7.75 0.95
CA GLY A 444 2.11 7.10 0.57
C GLY A 444 2.08 6.40 -0.79
N THR A 445 1.01 5.65 -1.08
CA THR A 445 0.87 4.92 -2.36
C THR A 445 -0.30 5.38 -3.23
N PHE A 446 -1.08 6.37 -2.80
CA PHE A 446 -2.27 6.86 -3.52
C PHE A 446 -3.29 5.79 -3.91
N ARG A 447 -3.33 4.71 -3.12
CA ARG A 447 -4.07 3.45 -3.27
C ARG A 447 -3.68 2.66 -4.52
N GLU A 448 -2.50 2.92 -5.07
CA GLU A 448 -1.91 2.13 -6.13
C GLU A 448 -1.04 1.03 -5.54
N ARG A 449 -0.91 -0.07 -6.30
CA ARG A 449 0.07 -1.11 -6.04
C ARG A 449 1.34 -0.79 -6.81
N HIS A 450 2.49 -1.04 -6.20
CA HIS A 450 3.80 -0.77 -6.78
C HIS A 450 4.64 -2.04 -6.89
N VAL A 451 5.49 -2.12 -7.90
CA VAL A 451 6.45 -3.23 -7.99
C VAL A 451 7.41 -3.09 -6.81
N LEU A 452 7.90 -4.21 -6.26
CA LEU A 452 8.69 -4.18 -5.03
C LEU A 452 9.86 -3.17 -5.07
N SER A 453 10.64 -3.14 -6.16
CA SER A 453 11.71 -2.15 -6.38
C SER A 453 11.25 -0.71 -6.13
N ARG A 454 10.12 -0.33 -6.72
CA ARG A 454 9.52 1.00 -6.57
C ARG A 454 9.02 1.23 -5.14
N PHE A 455 8.45 0.20 -4.53
CA PHE A 455 7.93 0.32 -3.18
C PHE A 455 9.04 0.53 -2.14
N LEU A 456 10.26 0.05 -2.36
CA LEU A 456 11.40 0.32 -1.47
C LEU A 456 11.74 1.82 -1.39
N THR A 457 11.68 2.53 -2.52
CA THR A 457 11.83 3.98 -2.55
C THR A 457 10.67 4.67 -1.84
N ILE A 458 9.44 4.24 -2.10
CA ILE A 458 8.24 4.80 -1.44
C ILE A 458 8.29 4.57 0.08
N ALA A 459 8.66 3.38 0.51
CA ALA A 459 8.85 3.04 1.92
C ALA A 459 9.89 3.95 2.58
N SER A 460 11.03 4.18 1.92
CA SER A 460 12.07 5.08 2.41
C SER A 460 11.55 6.52 2.55
N ASN A 461 10.76 7.00 1.59
CA ASN A 461 10.13 8.33 1.68
C ASN A 461 9.13 8.42 2.83
N ILE A 462 8.26 7.40 3.01
CA ILE A 462 7.32 7.33 4.13
C ILE A 462 8.07 7.40 5.47
N ILE A 463 9.17 6.66 5.61
CA ILE A 463 10.02 6.71 6.81
C ILE A 463 10.63 8.10 7.01
N ASN A 464 11.13 8.74 5.95
CA ASN A 464 11.67 10.10 6.02
C ASN A 464 10.60 11.09 6.49
N ASP A 465 9.41 11.04 5.90
CA ASP A 465 8.29 11.93 6.24
C ASP A 465 7.87 11.74 7.69
N TRP A 466 7.71 10.49 8.13
CA TRP A 466 7.43 10.20 9.53
C TRP A 466 8.52 10.74 10.46
N SER A 467 9.77 10.65 10.05
CA SER A 467 10.88 11.20 10.80
C SER A 467 10.78 12.73 10.90
N ILE A 468 10.63 13.43 9.78
CA ILE A 468 10.53 14.90 9.71
C ILE A 468 9.34 15.42 10.50
N GLU A 469 8.19 14.75 10.42
CA GLU A 469 7.02 15.08 11.22
C GLU A 469 7.29 15.02 12.73
N ARG A 470 8.29 14.27 13.18
CA ARG A 470 8.67 14.12 14.59
C ARG A 470 9.92 14.93 14.95
N ASP A 471 10.41 15.74 14.03
CA ASP A 471 11.50 16.67 14.28
C ASP A 471 11.00 17.85 15.11
N PRO A 472 11.56 18.12 16.31
CA PRO A 472 11.16 19.25 17.14
C PRO A 472 11.34 20.62 16.48
N SER A 473 12.16 20.73 15.44
CA SER A 473 12.30 21.95 14.65
C SER A 473 11.15 22.18 13.66
N SER A 474 10.31 21.17 13.41
CA SER A 474 9.13 21.28 12.55
C SER A 474 8.02 22.09 13.19
N THR A 475 7.40 22.99 12.42
CA THR A 475 6.29 23.83 12.90
C THR A 475 5.09 23.00 13.38
N ASN A 476 4.83 21.85 12.73
CA ASN A 476 3.72 20.96 13.06
C ASN A 476 4.22 19.64 13.66
N ALA A 477 5.29 19.70 14.46
CA ALA A 477 5.92 18.52 15.02
C ALA A 477 4.94 17.66 15.83
N LYS A 478 4.88 16.37 15.50
CA LYS A 478 4.20 15.31 16.25
C LYS A 478 5.09 14.87 17.41
N ILE A 479 5.25 15.74 18.40
CA ILE A 479 6.03 15.44 19.61
C ILE A 479 5.36 14.33 20.41
N PHE A 480 6.17 13.44 20.99
CA PHE A 480 5.69 12.38 21.85
C PHE A 480 5.09 12.95 23.14
N ALA A 481 3.77 12.83 23.31
CA ALA A 481 3.07 13.40 24.47
C ALA A 481 3.24 12.54 25.74
N THR A 482 3.88 13.11 26.76
CA THR A 482 4.07 12.48 28.08
C THR A 482 2.98 12.84 29.10
N GLU A 483 2.03 13.69 28.72
CA GLU A 483 0.87 14.08 29.51
C GLU A 483 -0.38 14.11 28.62
N PRO A 484 -1.55 13.67 29.12
CA PRO A 484 -2.78 13.68 28.33
C PRO A 484 -3.32 15.12 28.18
N PRO A 485 -3.99 15.45 27.08
CA PRO A 485 -4.57 16.77 26.89
C PRO A 485 -5.91 16.82 27.62
N ILE A 486 -6.10 17.81 28.49
CA ILE A 486 -7.39 17.99 29.18
C ILE A 486 -8.25 18.92 28.34
N SER A 487 -9.25 18.36 27.65
CA SER A 487 -10.19 19.15 26.84
C SER A 487 -11.09 20.02 27.71
N LEU A 488 -11.61 21.12 27.14
CA LEU A 488 -12.61 21.96 27.80
C LEU A 488 -13.88 21.18 28.15
N GLU A 489 -14.29 20.23 27.30
CA GLU A 489 -15.41 19.34 27.55
C GLU A 489 -15.18 18.46 28.79
N LEU A 490 -13.96 17.89 28.92
CA LEU A 490 -13.60 17.09 30.08
C LEU A 490 -13.54 17.94 31.34
N TRP A 491 -12.97 19.16 31.27
CA TRP A 491 -13.02 20.13 32.36
C TRP A 491 -14.44 20.47 32.78
N THR A 492 -15.32 20.76 31.82
CA THR A 492 -16.72 21.10 32.07
C THR A 492 -17.46 19.93 32.72
N SER A 493 -17.29 18.73 32.18
CA SER A 493 -17.90 17.51 32.74
C SER A 493 -17.40 17.22 34.14
N SER A 494 -16.10 17.40 34.39
CA SER A 494 -15.48 17.23 35.71
C SER A 494 -15.97 18.27 36.71
N TYR A 495 -16.17 19.51 36.27
CA TYR A 495 -16.75 20.59 37.09
C TYR A 495 -18.22 20.33 37.45
N GLN A 496 -19.04 19.89 36.49
CA GLN A 496 -20.42 19.50 36.76
C GLN A 496 -20.49 18.29 37.70
N TRP A 497 -19.59 17.33 37.52
CA TRP A 497 -19.46 16.19 38.40
C TRP A 497 -19.03 16.60 39.82
N ALA A 498 -18.06 17.51 39.94
CA ALA A 498 -17.61 18.04 41.23
C ALA A 498 -18.70 18.84 41.97
N LYS A 499 -19.69 19.38 41.23
CA LYS A 499 -20.90 20.00 41.80
C LYS A 499 -21.98 19.00 42.20
N SER A 500 -21.85 17.72 41.82
CA SER A 500 -22.85 16.72 42.17
C SER A 500 -22.94 16.56 43.69
N THR A 501 -24.15 16.29 44.19
CA THR A 501 -24.40 16.08 45.63
C THR A 501 -24.16 14.64 46.06
N LYS A 502 -23.41 13.86 45.26
CA LYS A 502 -23.11 12.45 45.57
C LYS A 502 -22.00 12.38 46.60
N ASP A 503 -22.22 11.59 47.64
CA ASP A 503 -21.25 11.29 48.67
C ASP A 503 -20.25 10.26 48.15
N ILE A 504 -19.03 10.72 47.88
CA ILE A 504 -17.93 9.92 47.33
C ILE A 504 -17.06 9.43 48.48
N ILE A 505 -16.77 8.13 48.50
CA ILE A 505 -15.79 7.56 49.42
C ILE A 505 -14.43 7.54 48.71
N CYS A 506 -13.44 8.20 49.27
CA CYS A 506 -12.06 8.15 48.79
C CYS A 506 -11.21 7.32 49.74
N ILE A 507 -10.65 6.22 49.24
CA ILE A 507 -9.65 5.43 49.96
C ILE A 507 -8.29 5.77 49.36
N SER A 508 -7.39 6.29 50.19
CA SER A 508 -6.03 6.63 49.80
C SER A 508 -5.07 5.55 50.28
N ASN A 509 -4.29 4.99 49.35
CA ASN A 509 -3.15 4.12 49.63
C ASN A 509 -1.85 4.89 49.33
N ASN A 510 -0.70 4.38 49.78
CA ASN A 510 0.60 5.05 49.58
C ASN A 510 0.93 5.36 48.10
N SER A 511 0.33 4.65 47.14
CA SER A 511 0.61 4.77 45.71
C SER A 511 -0.60 5.18 44.84
N SER A 512 -1.81 5.29 45.40
CA SER A 512 -3.02 5.56 44.60
C SER A 512 -4.18 6.06 45.44
N LYS A 513 -5.14 6.72 44.78
CA LYS A 513 -6.44 7.09 45.36
C LYS A 513 -7.54 6.36 44.60
N ILE A 514 -8.39 5.66 45.33
CA ILE A 514 -9.55 4.97 44.78
C ILE A 514 -10.80 5.73 45.21
N TYR A 515 -11.61 6.12 44.23
CA TYR A 515 -12.86 6.83 44.45
C TYR A 515 -14.03 5.87 44.17
N TYR A 516 -14.86 5.64 45.19
CA TYR A 516 -16.09 4.88 45.06
C TYR A 516 -17.25 5.84 44.88
N ILE A 517 -18.02 5.65 43.81
CA ILE A 517 -19.12 6.53 43.42
C ILE A 517 -20.44 5.76 43.57
N PRO A 518 -21.46 6.34 44.23
CA PRO A 518 -22.79 5.75 44.31
C PRO A 518 -23.38 5.44 42.93
N ALA A 519 -23.85 4.22 42.74
CA ALA A 519 -24.41 3.75 41.48
C ALA A 519 -25.80 4.38 41.19
N ARG A 520 -26.04 4.71 39.90
CA ARG A 520 -27.33 5.25 39.41
C ARG A 520 -27.77 6.48 40.21
N ASP A 521 -29.00 6.46 40.74
CA ASP A 521 -29.64 7.57 41.45
C ASP A 521 -29.33 7.56 42.96
N LEU A 522 -28.47 6.65 43.43
CA LEU A 522 -28.06 6.64 44.82
C LEU A 522 -27.20 7.87 45.11
N GLN A 523 -27.40 8.44 46.29
CA GLN A 523 -26.65 9.61 46.75
C GLN A 523 -25.42 9.22 47.58
N SER A 524 -25.42 8.07 48.25
CA SER A 524 -24.31 7.61 49.09
C SER A 524 -24.08 6.10 48.97
N ILE A 525 -22.88 5.66 49.35
CA ILE A 525 -22.51 4.24 49.44
C ILE A 525 -22.58 3.81 50.90
N LYS A 526 -23.27 2.69 51.18
CA LYS A 526 -23.27 2.09 52.52
C LYS A 526 -21.96 1.34 52.74
N GLU A 527 -21.37 1.50 53.92
CA GLU A 527 -20.11 0.84 54.29
C GLU A 527 -20.19 -0.68 54.18
N ALA A 528 -21.33 -1.29 54.54
CA ALA A 528 -21.56 -2.73 54.37
C ALA A 528 -21.50 -3.19 52.90
N ASP A 529 -21.98 -2.35 51.96
CA ASP A 529 -21.94 -2.65 50.53
C ASP A 529 -20.51 -2.55 49.99
N LEU A 530 -19.74 -1.58 50.49
CA LEU A 530 -18.32 -1.43 50.17
C LEU A 530 -17.50 -2.63 50.67
N THR A 531 -17.66 -3.02 51.94
CA THR A 531 -16.99 -4.20 52.51
C THR A 531 -17.36 -5.47 51.75
N LYS A 532 -18.63 -5.63 51.35
CA LYS A 532 -19.08 -6.77 50.54
C LYS A 532 -18.50 -6.76 49.13
N TYR A 533 -18.30 -5.58 48.54
CA TYR A 533 -17.65 -5.43 47.23
C TYR A 533 -16.17 -5.80 47.32
N GLU A 534 -15.43 -5.25 48.28
CA GLU A 534 -14.01 -5.54 48.49
C GLU A 534 -13.77 -7.02 48.83
N ASN A 535 -14.60 -7.64 49.66
CA ASN A 535 -14.48 -9.07 49.98
C ASN A 535 -14.74 -10.01 48.79
N LYS A 536 -15.34 -9.51 47.71
CA LYS A 536 -15.64 -10.30 46.50
C LYS A 536 -14.67 -10.03 45.35
N LYS A 537 -13.94 -8.92 45.41
CA LYS A 537 -12.87 -8.56 44.49
C LYS A 537 -11.62 -9.36 44.84
#